data_AF-A0A238ZY96-F1
#
_entry.id   AF-A0A238ZY96-F1
#
_cell.length_a   1.000
_cell.length_b   1.000
_cell.length_c   1.000
_cell.angle_alpha   90.00
_cell.angle_beta   90.00
_cell.angle_gamma   90.00
#
_symmetry.space_group_name_H-M   'P 1'
#
loop_
_entity.id
_entity.type
_entity.pdbx_description
1 polymer ?
#
loop_
_entity_poly.entity_id
_entity_poly.type
_entity_poly.pdbx_seq_one_letter_code
_entity_poly.pdbx_strand_id
1 'polypeptide(L)'
;MRRMREGKKITQQSLADHTNISKGQVSRIENGTRRATRSFVEAVDRILEADGALIKLRADLNRNGHPVPAWFDWPRVEADAATLVSWEPMLIAGLVQTPAYASALLNRNQEAVEAGLSRQDVITGNEERVPPNLVLLVDEQALYRPVVRPRRPGSSLNTLSR
;
A
#
# COMPACT_ATOMS: atom_id res chain seq x y z
N MET A 1 -20.99 -3.40 -3.86
CA MET A 1 -20.81 -4.86 -3.99
C MET A 1 -22.08 -5.64 -3.61
N ARG A 2 -22.48 -5.74 -2.32
CA ARG A 2 -23.65 -6.54 -1.89
C ARG A 2 -24.91 -6.32 -2.75
N ARG A 3 -25.29 -5.05 -2.97
CA ARG A 3 -26.44 -4.69 -3.82
C ARG A 3 -26.33 -5.22 -5.26
N MET A 4 -25.15 -5.13 -5.88
CA MET A 4 -24.91 -5.67 -7.24
C MET A 4 -24.99 -7.20 -7.25
N ARG A 5 -24.42 -7.86 -6.23
CA ARG A 5 -24.50 -9.32 -6.09
C ARG A 5 -25.94 -9.80 -5.93
N GLU A 6 -26.71 -9.16 -5.04
CA GLU A 6 -28.12 -9.47 -4.81
C GLU A 6 -28.97 -9.20 -6.05
N GLY A 7 -28.73 -8.10 -6.77
CA GLY A 7 -29.39 -7.80 -8.04
C GLY A 7 -29.18 -8.87 -9.11
N LYS A 8 -28.01 -9.52 -9.11
CA LYS A 8 -27.70 -10.65 -10.00
C LYS A 8 -28.04 -12.03 -9.44
N LYS A 9 -28.65 -12.10 -8.26
CA LYS A 9 -29.01 -13.36 -7.56
C LYS A 9 -27.82 -14.30 -7.32
N ILE A 10 -26.60 -13.76 -7.24
CA ILE A 10 -25.38 -14.52 -6.98
C ILE A 10 -25.22 -14.70 -5.46
N THR A 11 -24.81 -15.88 -5.00
CA THR A 11 -24.60 -16.12 -3.57
C THR A 11 -23.19 -15.69 -3.15
N GLN A 12 -22.99 -15.37 -1.86
CA GLN A 12 -21.63 -15.14 -1.34
C GLN A 12 -20.75 -16.39 -1.48
N GLN A 13 -21.36 -17.58 -1.42
CA GLN A 13 -20.65 -18.85 -1.64
C GLN A 13 -20.14 -18.93 -3.08
N SER A 14 -20.98 -18.60 -4.06
CA SER A 14 -20.57 -18.56 -5.47
C SER A 14 -19.37 -17.63 -5.69
N LEU A 15 -19.35 -16.43 -5.08
CA LEU A 15 -18.16 -15.57 -5.15
C LEU A 15 -16.94 -16.22 -4.51
N ALA A 16 -17.09 -16.89 -3.37
CA ALA A 16 -16.01 -17.62 -2.70
C ALA A 16 -15.54 -18.86 -3.48
N ASP A 17 -16.37 -19.45 -4.33
CA ASP A 17 -15.97 -20.58 -5.17
C ASP A 17 -15.15 -20.10 -6.38
N HIS A 18 -15.44 -18.88 -6.87
CA HIS A 18 -14.75 -18.26 -8.01
C HIS A 18 -13.58 -17.35 -7.60
N THR A 19 -13.39 -17.12 -6.31
CA THR A 19 -12.30 -16.31 -5.76
C THR A 19 -11.62 -17.10 -4.67
N ASN A 20 -10.29 -17.05 -4.56
CA ASN A 20 -9.55 -17.90 -3.61
C ASN A 20 -9.68 -17.45 -2.13
N ILE A 21 -10.89 -17.09 -1.69
CA ILE A 21 -11.20 -16.60 -0.34
C ILE A 21 -12.49 -17.25 0.19
N SER A 22 -12.64 -17.34 1.50
CA SER A 22 -13.83 -17.98 2.10
C SER A 22 -15.09 -17.11 2.01
N LYS A 23 -16.27 -17.73 2.08
CA LYS A 23 -17.57 -17.03 2.22
C LYS A 23 -17.56 -16.02 3.37
N GLY A 24 -16.90 -16.36 4.49
CA GLY A 24 -16.73 -15.45 5.62
C GLY A 24 -15.84 -14.23 5.30
N GLN A 25 -14.86 -14.36 4.41
CA GLN A 25 -14.11 -13.21 3.89
C GLN A 25 -14.97 -12.35 2.95
N VAL A 26 -15.76 -12.97 2.07
CA VAL A 26 -16.72 -12.25 1.21
C VAL A 26 -17.68 -11.41 2.05
N SER A 27 -18.26 -12.00 3.10
CA SER A 27 -19.16 -11.29 4.02
C SER A 27 -18.49 -10.09 4.70
N ARG A 28 -17.26 -10.24 5.20
CA ARG A 28 -16.52 -9.13 5.80
C ARG A 28 -16.20 -8.00 4.82
N ILE A 29 -15.93 -8.35 3.56
CA ILE A 29 -15.74 -7.36 2.49
C ILE A 29 -17.05 -6.62 2.20
N GLU A 30 -18.16 -7.35 2.05
CA GLU A 30 -19.48 -6.74 1.80
C GLU A 30 -19.93 -5.81 2.94
N ASN A 31 -19.57 -6.13 4.18
CA ASN A 31 -19.90 -5.33 5.38
C ASN A 31 -18.86 -4.23 5.66
N GLY A 32 -17.82 -4.07 4.84
CA GLY A 32 -16.78 -3.05 5.03
C GLY A 32 -15.82 -3.31 6.20
N THR A 33 -15.91 -4.45 6.89
CA THR A 33 -15.01 -4.80 8.00
C THR A 33 -13.67 -5.39 7.53
N ARG A 34 -13.53 -5.65 6.23
CA ARG A 34 -12.26 -6.03 5.60
C ARG A 34 -12.15 -5.36 4.22
N ARG A 35 -10.99 -4.77 3.92
CA ARG A 35 -10.65 -4.30 2.57
C ARG A 35 -10.54 -5.49 1.60
N ALA A 36 -11.08 -5.32 0.40
CA ALA A 36 -10.87 -6.27 -0.68
C ALA A 36 -9.45 -6.16 -1.26
N THR A 37 -8.86 -7.27 -1.69
CA THR A 37 -7.61 -7.23 -2.49
C THR A 37 -7.91 -6.81 -3.92
N ARG A 38 -6.91 -6.33 -4.65
CA ARG A 38 -7.06 -5.93 -6.06
C ARG A 38 -7.55 -7.10 -6.91
N SER A 39 -6.89 -8.24 -6.78
CA SER A 39 -7.23 -9.47 -7.49
C SER A 39 -8.66 -9.95 -7.22
N PHE A 40 -9.12 -9.83 -5.97
CA PHE A 40 -10.50 -10.16 -5.62
C PHE A 40 -11.48 -9.20 -6.29
N VAL A 41 -11.23 -7.89 -6.23
CA VAL A 41 -12.13 -6.90 -6.84
C VAL A 41 -12.19 -7.07 -8.35
N GLU A 42 -11.05 -7.29 -9.02
CA GLU A 42 -11.02 -7.54 -10.46
C GLU A 42 -11.80 -8.80 -10.86
N ALA A 43 -11.71 -9.87 -10.07
CA ALA A 43 -12.49 -11.09 -10.31
C ALA A 43 -14.00 -10.87 -10.11
N VAL A 44 -14.37 -10.21 -9.01
CA VAL A 44 -15.78 -9.94 -8.69
C VAL A 44 -16.40 -8.92 -9.66
N ASP A 45 -15.64 -7.91 -10.09
CA ASP A 45 -16.10 -6.92 -11.06
C ASP A 45 -16.49 -7.60 -12.38
N ARG A 46 -15.69 -8.58 -12.84
CA ARG A 46 -16.04 -9.43 -14.00
C ARG A 46 -17.28 -10.30 -13.75
N ILE A 47 -17.34 -11.02 -12.62
CA ILE A 47 -18.47 -11.90 -12.29
C ILE A 47 -19.78 -11.13 -12.17
N LEU A 48 -19.71 -9.92 -11.59
CA LEU A 48 -20.87 -9.06 -11.42
C LEU A 48 -21.11 -8.14 -12.62
N GLU A 49 -20.30 -8.23 -13.68
CA GLU A 49 -20.27 -7.31 -14.84
C GLU A 49 -20.49 -5.86 -14.39
N ALA A 50 -19.62 -5.40 -13.48
CA ALA A 50 -19.74 -4.10 -12.86
C ALA A 50 -19.06 -2.97 -13.67
N ASP A 51 -18.58 -3.27 -14.89
CA ASP A 51 -17.93 -2.34 -15.81
C ASP A 51 -16.84 -1.48 -15.17
N GLY A 52 -16.01 -2.09 -14.31
CA GLY A 52 -14.93 -1.43 -13.60
C GLY A 52 -15.37 -0.56 -12.41
N ALA A 53 -16.66 -0.49 -12.10
CA ALA A 53 -17.17 0.31 -10.99
C ALA A 53 -16.62 -0.14 -9.63
N LEU A 54 -16.43 -1.45 -9.41
CA LEU A 54 -15.86 -1.95 -8.16
C LEU A 54 -14.36 -1.69 -8.10
N ILE A 55 -13.66 -1.76 -9.24
CA ILE A 55 -12.23 -1.42 -9.35
C ILE A 55 -12.02 0.06 -9.00
N LYS A 56 -12.81 0.95 -9.60
CA LYS A 56 -12.76 2.39 -9.32
C LYS A 56 -13.09 2.69 -7.86
N LEU A 57 -14.17 2.10 -7.32
CA LEU A 57 -14.53 2.26 -5.92
C LEU A 57 -13.41 1.83 -4.98
N ARG A 58 -12.74 0.70 -5.27
CA ARG A 58 -11.59 0.28 -4.47
C ARG A 58 -10.43 1.28 -4.56
N ALA A 59 -10.13 1.80 -5.75
CA ALA A 59 -9.10 2.81 -5.93
C ALA A 59 -9.42 4.07 -5.12
N ASP A 60 -10.65 4.56 -5.18
CA ASP A 60 -11.10 5.74 -4.42
C ASP A 60 -11.05 5.49 -2.91
N LEU A 61 -11.49 4.32 -2.46
CA LEU A 61 -11.46 3.90 -1.06
C LEU A 61 -10.03 3.76 -0.50
N ASN A 62 -9.05 3.51 -1.35
CA ASN A 62 -7.64 3.38 -0.99
C ASN A 62 -6.85 4.69 -1.23
N ARG A 63 -7.38 5.64 -2.01
CA ARG A 63 -6.72 6.91 -2.36
C ARG A 63 -6.42 7.77 -1.13
N ASN A 64 -7.33 7.78 -0.14
CA ASN A 64 -7.26 8.68 1.01
C ASN A 64 -6.93 7.98 2.34
N GLY A 65 -6.64 6.68 2.30
CA GLY A 65 -6.64 5.88 3.52
C GLY A 65 -6.07 4.51 3.26
N HIS A 66 -4.74 4.47 3.34
CA HIS A 66 -3.87 3.31 3.52
C HIS A 66 -4.53 2.16 4.32
N PRO A 67 -4.01 0.92 4.25
CA PRO A 67 -4.45 -0.19 5.08
C PRO A 67 -3.92 -0.01 6.51
N VAL A 68 -4.27 1.10 7.14
CA VAL A 68 -3.87 1.45 8.49
C VAL A 68 -5.09 1.38 9.41
N PRO A 69 -4.93 0.89 10.64
CA PRO A 69 -6.05 0.80 11.58
C PRO A 69 -6.77 2.15 11.74
N ALA A 70 -8.05 2.13 12.11
CA ALA A 70 -8.84 3.36 12.28
C ALA A 70 -8.24 4.37 13.31
N TRP A 71 -7.36 3.90 14.19
CA TRP A 71 -6.60 4.74 15.14
C TRP A 71 -5.34 5.38 14.53
N PHE A 72 -4.90 4.94 13.35
CA PHE A 72 -3.69 5.41 12.68
C PHE A 72 -4.07 6.46 11.62
N ASP A 73 -4.33 7.67 12.11
CA ASP A 73 -4.65 8.85 11.30
C ASP A 73 -3.40 9.65 10.90
N TRP A 74 -2.24 8.98 10.89
CA TRP A 74 -0.94 9.63 10.65
C TRP A 74 -0.87 10.37 9.31
N PRO A 75 -1.41 9.87 8.19
CA PRO A 75 -1.35 10.62 6.92
C PRO A 75 -1.98 12.01 7.00
N ARG A 76 -3.05 12.19 7.78
CA ARG A 76 -3.68 13.50 7.98
C ARG A 76 -2.84 14.40 8.87
N VAL A 77 -2.33 13.86 9.97
CA VAL A 77 -1.50 14.63 10.91
C VAL A 77 -0.15 14.99 10.28
N GLU A 78 0.44 14.11 9.47
CA GLU A 78 1.65 14.39 8.67
C GLU A 78 1.43 15.56 7.72
N ALA A 79 0.30 15.55 7.03
CA ALA A 79 -0.11 16.60 6.11
C ALA A 79 -0.28 17.97 6.79
N ASP A 80 -0.85 18.02 7.99
CA ASP A 80 -1.17 19.27 8.69
C ASP A 80 -0.04 19.77 9.60
N ALA A 81 1.05 19.01 9.75
CA ALA A 81 2.14 19.36 10.66
C ALA A 81 2.96 20.55 10.15
N ALA A 82 3.36 21.44 11.06
CA ALA A 82 4.41 22.44 10.79
C ALA A 82 5.82 21.84 10.92
N THR A 83 5.97 20.85 11.81
CA THR A 83 7.22 20.15 12.08
C THR A 83 6.92 18.67 12.32
N LEU A 84 7.69 17.80 11.69
CA LEU A 84 7.70 16.35 11.91
C LEU A 84 9.01 15.96 12.57
N VAL A 85 8.91 15.32 13.74
CA VAL A 85 10.06 14.75 14.46
C VAL A 85 9.86 13.24 14.51
N SER A 86 10.84 12.50 13.99
CA SER A 86 10.80 11.02 13.95
C SER A 86 12.06 10.44 14.58
N TRP A 87 11.86 9.37 15.37
CA TRP A 87 12.91 8.53 15.95
C TRP A 87 12.57 7.08 15.66
N GLU A 88 13.43 6.43 14.88
CA GLU A 88 13.31 5.01 14.53
C GLU A 88 14.63 4.32 14.94
N PRO A 89 14.64 3.49 16.00
CA PRO A 89 15.88 3.02 16.62
C PRO A 89 16.65 2.01 15.75
N MET A 90 15.99 1.38 14.78
CA MET A 90 16.57 0.27 14.01
C MET A 90 16.47 0.44 12.50
N LEU A 91 15.79 1.48 12.04
CA LEU A 91 15.41 1.66 10.64
C LEU A 91 15.54 3.12 10.25
N ILE A 92 15.73 3.37 8.96
CA ILE A 92 15.57 4.70 8.39
C ILE A 92 14.09 5.05 8.39
N ALA A 93 13.75 6.28 8.82
CA ALA A 93 12.38 6.78 8.84
C ALA A 93 11.68 6.62 7.49
N GLY A 94 10.45 6.09 7.50
CA GLY A 94 9.69 5.73 6.29
C GLY A 94 9.57 6.86 5.27
N LEU A 95 9.42 8.10 5.74
CA LEU A 95 9.30 9.30 4.91
C LEU A 95 10.56 9.61 4.07
N VAL A 96 11.71 9.03 4.40
CA VAL A 96 12.97 9.24 3.64
C VAL A 96 13.58 7.93 3.13
N GLN A 97 12.82 6.83 3.16
CA GLN A 97 13.28 5.55 2.61
C GLN A 97 13.35 5.60 1.08
N THR A 98 14.37 4.96 0.51
CA THR A 98 14.41 4.71 -0.93
C THR A 98 13.43 3.59 -1.32
N PRO A 99 13.00 3.52 -2.59
CA PRO A 99 12.17 2.40 -3.05
C PRO A 99 12.79 1.03 -2.80
N ALA A 100 14.11 0.92 -2.94
CA ALA A 100 14.83 -0.33 -2.67
C ALA A 100 14.76 -0.72 -1.17
N TYR A 101 14.88 0.26 -0.28
CA TYR A 101 14.80 0.06 1.17
C TYR A 101 13.40 -0.37 1.60
N ALA A 102 12.38 0.39 1.20
CA ALA A 102 10.98 0.08 1.50
C ALA A 102 10.59 -1.30 0.95
N SER A 103 11.02 -1.61 -0.28
CA SER A 103 10.77 -2.91 -0.92
C SER A 103 11.43 -4.07 -0.19
N ALA A 104 12.65 -3.90 0.33
CA ALA A 104 13.30 -4.92 1.13
C ALA A 104 12.64 -5.12 2.49
N LEU A 105 12.26 -4.04 3.17
CA LEU A 105 11.57 -4.08 4.47
C LEU A 105 10.17 -4.71 4.38
N LEU A 106 9.44 -4.42 3.30
CA LEU A 106 8.06 -4.85 3.08
C LEU A 106 7.94 -6.15 2.28
N ASN A 107 9.00 -6.97 2.24
CA ASN A 107 9.03 -8.27 1.56
C ASN A 107 8.54 -8.21 0.10
N ARG A 108 8.92 -7.16 -0.65
CA ARG A 108 8.51 -6.93 -2.04
C ARG A 108 6.99 -6.79 -2.24
N ASN A 109 6.23 -6.48 -1.19
CA ASN A 109 4.81 -6.17 -1.33
C ASN A 109 4.63 -4.81 -1.99
N GLN A 110 4.36 -4.83 -3.30
CA GLN A 110 4.25 -3.64 -4.13
C GLN A 110 3.20 -2.64 -3.60
N GLU A 111 2.03 -3.13 -3.17
CA GLU A 111 0.95 -2.26 -2.65
C GLU A 111 1.39 -1.55 -1.37
N ALA A 112 2.10 -2.24 -0.47
CA ALA A 112 2.61 -1.63 0.76
C ALA A 112 3.76 -0.64 0.48
N VAL A 113 4.61 -0.94 -0.50
CA VAL A 113 5.73 -0.07 -0.91
C VAL A 113 5.21 1.21 -1.54
N GLU A 114 4.31 1.11 -2.51
CA GLU A 114 3.67 2.26 -3.16
C GLU A 114 2.95 3.13 -2.13
N ALA A 115 2.22 2.49 -1.22
CA ALA A 115 1.59 3.18 -0.12
C ALA A 115 2.65 3.94 0.71
N GLY A 116 3.69 3.28 1.21
CA GLY A 116 4.74 3.92 2.01
C GLY A 116 5.42 5.09 1.30
N LEU A 117 5.76 4.93 0.02
CA LEU A 117 6.43 5.96 -0.77
C LEU A 117 5.51 7.14 -1.11
N SER A 118 4.21 6.92 -1.34
CA SER A 118 3.25 8.01 -1.61
C SER A 118 3.14 9.01 -0.46
N ARG A 119 3.49 8.61 0.77
CA ARG A 119 3.52 9.54 1.92
C ARG A 119 4.64 10.58 1.79
N GLN A 120 5.67 10.33 1.00
CA GLN A 120 6.80 11.25 0.85
C GLN A 120 6.41 12.55 0.15
N ASP A 121 5.26 12.58 -0.54
CA ASP A 121 4.68 13.78 -1.14
C ASP A 121 4.50 14.92 -0.11
N VAL A 122 4.34 14.58 1.18
CA VAL A 122 4.21 15.57 2.25
C VAL A 122 5.49 16.36 2.50
N ILE A 123 6.66 15.75 2.30
CA ILE A 123 7.96 16.38 2.58
C ILE A 123 8.66 16.91 1.32
N THR A 124 8.28 16.43 0.14
CA THR A 124 8.80 16.95 -1.14
C THR A 124 8.12 18.26 -1.55
N GLY A 125 6.93 18.54 -1.00
CA GLY A 125 6.15 19.74 -1.27
C GLY A 125 5.44 19.68 -2.63
N ASN A 126 4.37 20.47 -2.76
CA ASN A 126 3.68 20.71 -4.02
C ASN A 126 3.29 22.20 -4.12
N GLU A 127 2.78 22.65 -5.27
CA GLU A 127 2.42 24.07 -5.48
C GLU A 127 1.38 24.61 -4.47
N GLU A 128 0.61 23.73 -3.84
CA GLU A 128 -0.46 24.08 -2.90
C GLU A 128 -0.04 24.02 -1.43
N ARG A 129 1.13 23.47 -1.10
CA ARG A 129 1.49 23.14 0.29
C ARG A 129 2.98 23.30 0.57
N VAL A 130 3.27 24.12 1.59
CA VAL A 130 4.63 24.27 2.15
C VAL A 130 4.98 22.98 2.91
N PRO A 131 6.12 22.33 2.60
CA PRO A 131 6.53 21.12 3.30
C PRO A 131 6.88 21.41 4.78
N PRO A 132 6.62 20.45 5.69
CA PRO A 132 6.96 20.61 7.10
C PRO A 132 8.47 20.61 7.34
N ASN A 133 8.90 21.21 8.46
CA ASN A 133 10.27 20.99 8.94
C ASN A 133 10.44 19.53 9.36
N LEU A 134 11.39 18.82 8.77
CA LEU A 134 11.64 17.41 9.09
C LEU A 134 12.90 17.26 9.95
N VAL A 135 12.74 16.71 11.15
CA VAL A 135 13.83 16.34 12.06
C VAL A 135 13.86 14.82 12.22
N LEU A 136 14.95 14.21 11.80
CA LEU A 136 15.17 12.78 11.91
C LEU A 136 16.28 12.53 12.92
N LEU A 137 15.93 11.89 14.03
CA LEU A 137 16.91 11.30 14.91
C LEU A 137 17.21 9.90 14.35
N VAL A 138 18.47 9.64 14.02
CA VAL A 138 18.90 8.38 13.38
C VAL A 138 19.91 7.70 14.30
N ASP A 139 19.62 6.46 14.67
CA ASP A 139 20.59 5.63 15.37
C ASP A 139 21.71 5.22 14.42
N GLU A 140 22.96 5.35 14.85
CA GLU A 140 24.13 5.01 14.03
C GLU A 140 24.07 3.56 13.52
N GLN A 141 23.57 2.62 14.34
CA GLN A 141 23.45 1.21 13.94
C GLN A 141 22.46 1.01 12.79
N ALA A 142 21.48 1.92 12.61
CA ALA A 142 20.55 1.86 11.50
C ALA A 142 21.26 2.07 10.14
N LEU A 143 22.39 2.78 10.12
CA LEU A 143 23.20 2.99 8.91
C LEU A 143 24.03 1.76 8.53
N TYR A 144 24.45 0.98 9.52
CA TYR A 144 25.27 -0.22 9.31
C TYR A 144 24.45 -1.50 9.14
N ARG A 145 23.15 -1.47 9.46
CA ARG A 145 22.28 -2.62 9.33
C ARG A 145 21.86 -2.85 7.87
N PRO A 146 22.23 -3.98 7.24
CA PRO A 146 21.86 -4.25 5.86
C PRO A 146 20.36 -4.60 5.78
N VAL A 147 19.56 -3.65 5.31
CA VAL A 147 18.15 -3.89 4.95
C VAL A 147 18.03 -4.25 3.47
N VAL A 148 18.70 -3.49 2.61
CA VAL A 148 18.82 -3.81 1.19
C VAL A 148 19.98 -4.77 1.03
N ARG A 149 19.77 -5.88 0.29
CA ARG A 149 20.88 -6.75 -0.09
C ARG A 149 21.86 -5.93 -0.91
N PRO A 150 23.17 -5.90 -0.57
CA PRO A 150 24.15 -5.22 -1.38
C PRO A 150 24.08 -5.75 -2.81
N ARG A 151 24.02 -4.84 -3.79
CA ARG A 151 24.08 -5.20 -5.20
C ARG A 151 25.36 -5.99 -5.39
N ARG A 152 25.26 -7.27 -5.78
CA ARG A 152 26.45 -8.07 -6.10
C ARG A 152 27.23 -7.32 -7.19
N PRO A 153 28.49 -6.93 -6.95
CA PRO A 153 29.35 -6.47 -8.03
C PRO A 153 29.52 -7.66 -8.99
N GLY A 154 29.02 -7.55 -10.24
CA GLY A 154 29.34 -8.53 -11.30
C GLY A 154 28.20 -9.16 -12.11
N SER A 155 26.92 -8.83 -11.92
CA SER A 155 25.84 -9.39 -12.78
C SER A 155 25.60 -8.59 -14.07
N SER A 156 26.67 -8.11 -14.70
CA SER A 156 26.65 -7.43 -16.00
C SER A 156 27.93 -7.75 -16.76
N LEU A 157 28.17 -9.03 -17.02
CA LEU A 157 29.11 -9.45 -18.05
C LEU A 157 28.47 -10.58 -18.88
N ASN A 158 28.38 -10.31 -20.18
CA ASN A 158 28.08 -11.19 -21.31
C ASN A 158 26.62 -11.56 -21.60
N THR A 159 25.99 -10.71 -22.41
CA THR A 159 25.15 -11.15 -23.53
C THR A 159 25.40 -10.23 -24.73
N LEU A 160 26.64 -10.18 -25.22
CA LEU A 160 26.97 -9.71 -26.58
C LEU A 160 28.20 -10.47 -27.09
N SER A 161 28.07 -11.05 -28.29
CA SER A 161 29.03 -11.86 -29.07
C SER A 161 29.06 -13.35 -28.69
N ARG A 162 28.76 -14.34 -29.54
CA ARG A 162 28.52 -14.43 -30.99
C ARG A 162 27.53 -15.56 -31.25
#